data_AF-A0A966NAQ9-F1
#
_entry.id   AF-A0A966NAQ9-F1
#
_cell.length_a   1.000
_cell.length_b   1.000
_cell.length_c   1.000
_cell.angle_alpha   90.00
_cell.angle_beta   90.00
_cell.angle_gamma   90.00
#
_symmetry.space_group_name_H-M   'P 1'
#
loop_
_entity.id
_entity.type
_entity.pdbx_description
1 polymer ?
#
loop_
_entity_poly.entity_id
_entity_poly.type
_entity_poly.pdbx_seq_one_letter_code
_entity_poly.pdbx_strand_id
1 'polypeptide(L)'
;IPDNLYDELFPMIPKSQSSTDTNCLISWSTVVEGFKRERVRTIFWTPSGWTIQYMDQKIYSTNPFTWMNDNNWHEPPECHSAVITKSPNYDFADRLSIKHSGAKKSLRYSSVQDFSVSLNADNGLLEARGPLVDRMKKIRYFTGDLHSYDVMLFWGSLRQNIKDRINAFL
;
A
#
# COMPACT_ATOMS: atom_id res chain seq x y z
N ILE A 1 7.00 -5.54 -6.29
CA ILE A 1 7.68 -6.48 -7.24
C ILE A 1 8.75 -5.69 -7.98
N PRO A 2 10.02 -6.12 -8.03
CA PRO A 2 11.03 -5.45 -8.85
C PRO A 2 10.53 -5.26 -10.29
N ASP A 3 10.53 -4.03 -10.77
CA ASP A 3 9.87 -3.70 -12.03
C ASP A 3 10.51 -4.40 -13.24
N ASN A 4 11.83 -4.57 -13.18
CA ASN A 4 12.65 -5.27 -14.17
C ASN A 4 12.42 -6.80 -14.22
N LEU A 5 11.87 -7.39 -13.17
CA LEU A 5 11.55 -8.82 -13.11
C LEU A 5 10.08 -9.12 -13.41
N TYR A 6 9.26 -8.09 -13.62
CA TYR A 6 7.81 -8.26 -13.74
C TYR A 6 7.45 -9.23 -14.87
N ASP A 7 8.00 -9.01 -16.07
CA ASP A 7 7.65 -9.80 -17.25
C ASP A 7 8.17 -11.24 -17.17
N GLU A 8 9.26 -11.48 -16.45
CA GLU A 8 9.78 -12.82 -16.18
C GLU A 8 8.88 -13.58 -15.18
N LEU A 9 8.44 -12.89 -14.11
CA LEU A 9 7.64 -13.48 -13.05
C LEU A 9 6.17 -13.68 -13.44
N PHE A 10 5.65 -12.76 -14.27
CA PHE A 10 4.23 -12.66 -14.60
C PHE A 10 4.00 -12.46 -16.10
N PRO A 11 4.51 -13.34 -16.97
CA PRO A 11 4.54 -13.14 -18.44
C PRO A 11 3.14 -13.00 -19.08
N MET A 12 2.10 -13.49 -18.40
CA MET A 12 0.71 -13.47 -18.89
C MET A 12 -0.21 -12.56 -18.08
N ILE A 13 0.28 -11.88 -17.04
CA ILE A 13 -0.55 -11.06 -16.15
C ILE A 13 -0.15 -9.59 -16.33
N PRO A 14 -0.94 -8.77 -17.04
CA PRO A 14 -0.65 -7.35 -17.23
C PRO A 14 -0.63 -6.58 -15.90
N LYS A 15 0.11 -5.47 -15.91
CA LYS A 15 0.04 -4.44 -14.86
C LYS A 15 -1.30 -3.71 -14.97
N SER A 16 -1.99 -3.50 -13.85
CA SER A 16 -3.18 -2.64 -13.79
C SER A 16 -2.82 -1.21 -14.21
N GLN A 17 -3.60 -0.62 -15.10
CA GLN A 17 -3.53 0.77 -15.58
C GLN A 17 -4.82 1.55 -15.31
N SER A 18 -5.93 0.86 -14.98
CA SER A 18 -7.22 1.48 -14.70
C SER A 18 -7.99 0.78 -13.59
N SER A 19 -9.07 1.42 -13.14
CA SER A 19 -9.99 0.86 -12.14
C SER A 19 -10.82 -0.31 -12.66
N THR A 20 -10.96 -0.44 -13.98
CA THR A 20 -11.81 -1.44 -14.65
C THR A 20 -11.03 -2.60 -15.26
N ASP A 21 -9.70 -2.60 -15.18
CA ASP A 21 -8.91 -3.70 -15.73
C ASP A 21 -9.31 -5.02 -15.06
N THR A 22 -9.30 -6.10 -15.82
CA THR A 22 -9.50 -7.46 -15.31
C THR A 22 -8.26 -8.29 -15.62
N ASN A 23 -8.06 -9.38 -14.89
CA ASN A 23 -6.89 -10.26 -15.06
C ASN A 23 -5.53 -9.52 -14.96
N CYS A 24 -5.41 -8.54 -14.07
CA CYS A 24 -4.19 -7.76 -13.89
C CYS A 24 -3.65 -7.86 -12.46
N LEU A 25 -2.36 -7.57 -12.27
CA LEU A 25 -1.77 -7.48 -10.94
C LEU A 25 -1.83 -6.06 -10.41
N ILE A 26 -2.22 -5.91 -9.15
CA ILE A 26 -2.16 -4.64 -8.41
C ILE A 26 -1.19 -4.84 -7.25
N SER A 27 -0.27 -3.90 -7.07
CA SER A 27 0.67 -3.91 -5.95
C SER A 27 0.96 -2.47 -5.57
N TRP A 28 1.23 -2.20 -4.30
CA TRP A 28 1.81 -0.94 -3.85
C TRP A 28 2.45 -1.15 -2.49
N SER A 29 3.25 -0.17 -2.08
CA SER A 29 3.82 -0.10 -0.74
C SER A 29 3.86 1.36 -0.34
N THR A 30 3.04 1.72 0.65
CA THR A 30 2.90 3.12 1.06
C THR A 30 4.00 3.51 2.02
N VAL A 31 4.52 4.72 1.84
CA VAL A 31 5.52 5.35 2.69
C VAL A 31 5.23 6.84 2.83
N VAL A 32 5.86 7.51 3.79
CA VAL A 32 5.84 8.98 3.83
C VAL A 32 6.64 9.58 2.68
N GLU A 33 6.25 10.77 2.22
CA GLU A 33 7.04 11.57 1.29
C GLU A 33 8.51 11.70 1.75
N GLY A 34 9.46 11.40 0.86
CA GLY A 34 10.89 11.46 1.12
C GLY A 34 11.47 10.25 1.86
N PHE A 35 10.68 9.18 2.05
CA PHE A 35 11.16 7.97 2.70
C PHE A 35 12.34 7.33 1.94
N LYS A 36 13.36 6.92 2.69
CA LYS A 36 14.54 6.22 2.16
C LYS A 36 14.53 4.78 2.64
N ARG A 37 14.53 3.83 1.70
CA ARG A 37 14.63 2.40 2.03
C ARG A 37 15.97 2.10 2.68
N GLU A 38 15.94 1.55 3.89
CA GLU A 38 17.15 1.11 4.60
C GLU A 38 17.67 -0.24 4.07
N ARG A 39 16.76 -1.11 3.62
CA ARG A 39 17.08 -2.49 3.23
C ARG A 39 17.31 -2.59 1.72
N VAL A 40 18.57 -2.62 1.34
CA VAL A 40 19.01 -2.67 -0.07
C VAL A 40 19.01 -4.09 -0.64
N ARG A 41 18.96 -5.15 0.19
CA ARG A 41 19.02 -6.56 -0.26
C ARG A 41 17.97 -7.44 0.40
N THR A 42 17.30 -8.28 -0.39
CA THR A 42 16.36 -9.30 0.09
C THR A 42 16.59 -10.65 -0.60
N ILE A 43 16.29 -11.73 0.10
CA ILE A 43 16.14 -13.04 -0.54
C ILE A 43 14.89 -12.98 -1.41
N PHE A 44 14.99 -13.43 -2.65
CA PHE A 44 13.94 -13.34 -3.64
C PHE A 44 13.90 -14.62 -4.49
N TRP A 45 12.70 -15.08 -4.84
CA TRP A 45 12.53 -16.25 -5.69
C TRP A 45 12.30 -15.82 -7.14
N THR A 46 12.94 -16.52 -8.07
CA THR A 46 12.71 -16.40 -9.53
C THR A 46 12.43 -17.79 -10.10
N PRO A 47 11.94 -17.91 -11.35
CA PRO A 47 11.81 -19.21 -12.02
C PRO A 47 13.12 -20.01 -12.07
N SER A 48 14.27 -19.33 -12.03
CA SER A 48 15.59 -19.96 -11.97
C SER A 48 16.05 -20.40 -10.56
N GLY A 49 15.28 -20.05 -9.51
CA GLY A 49 15.58 -20.37 -8.11
C GLY A 49 15.70 -19.16 -7.19
N TRP A 50 16.17 -19.41 -5.96
CA TRP A 50 16.40 -18.37 -4.95
C TRP A 50 17.66 -17.56 -5.25
N THR A 51 17.54 -16.24 -5.17
CA THR A 51 18.62 -15.28 -5.40
C THR A 51 18.57 -14.14 -4.38
N ILE A 52 19.58 -13.27 -4.42
CA ILE A 52 19.58 -11.99 -3.71
C ILE A 52 19.15 -10.92 -4.69
N GLN A 53 18.05 -10.23 -4.38
CA GLN A 53 17.60 -9.09 -5.15
C GLN A 53 17.89 -7.78 -4.44
N TYR A 54 18.39 -6.82 -5.22
CA TYR A 54 18.56 -5.45 -4.78
C TYR A 54 17.21 -4.73 -4.77
N MET A 55 16.88 -4.01 -3.70
CA MET A 55 15.58 -3.36 -3.50
C MET A 55 15.70 -1.83 -3.45
N ASP A 56 16.83 -1.28 -3.85
CA ASP A 56 17.04 0.14 -4.18
C ASP A 56 16.49 0.50 -5.57
N GLN A 57 16.23 -0.51 -6.41
CA GLN A 57 15.57 -0.33 -7.71
C GLN A 57 14.07 -0.04 -7.59
N LYS A 58 13.51 0.40 -8.72
CA LYS A 58 12.08 0.62 -8.92
C LYS A 58 11.29 -0.66 -8.72
N ILE A 59 10.19 -0.57 -7.97
CA ILE A 59 9.18 -1.61 -7.90
C ILE A 59 7.96 -1.21 -8.74
N TYR A 60 7.29 -2.21 -9.31
CA TYR A 60 5.95 -2.03 -9.84
C TYR A 60 4.99 -1.63 -8.71
N SER A 61 4.20 -0.58 -8.92
CA SER A 61 3.14 -0.15 -8.02
C SER A 61 2.01 0.57 -8.75
N THR A 62 0.83 0.55 -8.15
CA THR A 62 -0.42 1.17 -8.62
C THR A 62 -0.97 2.08 -7.54
N ASN A 63 -1.38 3.29 -7.91
CA ASN A 63 -1.93 4.25 -6.96
C ASN A 63 -3.38 3.86 -6.58
N PRO A 64 -3.71 3.58 -5.32
CA PRO A 64 -5.07 3.17 -4.94
C PRO A 64 -6.12 4.29 -5.03
N PHE A 65 -5.73 5.56 -5.19
CA PHE A 65 -6.70 6.64 -5.42
C PHE A 65 -7.24 6.66 -6.84
N THR A 66 -6.39 6.33 -7.82
CA THR A 66 -6.73 6.44 -9.24
C THR A 66 -6.75 5.10 -9.97
N TRP A 67 -6.11 4.09 -9.41
CA TRP A 67 -5.79 2.80 -10.04
C TRP A 67 -4.89 2.92 -11.28
N MET A 68 -4.24 4.07 -11.43
CA MET A 68 -3.26 4.38 -12.46
C MET A 68 -1.83 4.33 -11.90
N ASN A 69 -0.84 4.38 -12.79
CA ASN A 69 0.58 4.22 -12.46
C ASN A 69 1.40 5.49 -12.73
N ASP A 70 0.76 6.67 -12.69
CA ASP A 70 1.44 7.94 -12.90
C ASP A 70 2.10 8.48 -11.61
N ASN A 71 2.97 9.46 -11.79
CA ASN A 71 3.78 10.09 -10.74
C ASN A 71 3.26 11.49 -10.34
N ASN A 72 2.00 11.81 -10.62
CA ASN A 72 1.39 13.04 -10.12
C ASN A 72 0.92 12.84 -8.67
N TRP A 73 0.79 13.94 -7.95
CA TRP A 73 0.11 13.93 -6.65
C TRP A 73 -1.39 13.91 -6.88
N HIS A 74 -2.05 12.94 -6.26
CA HIS A 74 -3.50 12.77 -6.32
C HIS A 74 -4.11 12.99 -4.95
N GLU A 75 -5.16 13.80 -4.93
CA GLU A 75 -6.05 13.97 -3.79
C GLU A 75 -7.03 12.78 -3.71
N PRO A 76 -7.63 12.51 -2.53
CA PRO A 76 -8.49 11.35 -2.36
C PRO A 76 -9.76 11.50 -3.22
N PRO A 77 -10.18 10.45 -3.94
CA PRO A 77 -11.45 10.48 -4.67
C PRO A 77 -12.64 10.55 -3.70
N GLU A 78 -13.82 10.96 -4.17
CA GLU A 78 -15.01 11.10 -3.33
C GLU A 78 -15.40 9.79 -2.60
N CYS A 79 -15.15 8.64 -3.22
CA CYS A 79 -15.42 7.32 -2.63
C CYS A 79 -14.42 6.91 -1.54
N HIS A 80 -13.36 7.69 -1.35
CA HIS A 80 -12.30 7.37 -0.42
C HIS A 80 -12.75 7.50 1.04
N SER A 81 -12.21 6.61 1.87
CA SER A 81 -12.33 6.72 3.31
C SER A 81 -11.22 5.90 3.96
N ALA A 82 -10.41 6.53 4.80
CA ALA A 82 -9.48 5.86 5.69
C ALA A 82 -10.20 5.40 6.97
N VAL A 83 -9.81 4.23 7.46
CA VAL A 83 -10.32 3.64 8.70
C VAL A 83 -9.19 3.38 9.69
N ILE A 84 -9.57 3.32 10.97
CA ILE A 84 -8.70 2.90 12.06
C ILE A 84 -9.26 1.66 12.72
N THR A 85 -8.37 0.75 13.12
CA THR A 85 -8.74 -0.37 13.97
C THR A 85 -8.81 0.12 15.42
N LYS A 86 -9.96 -0.06 16.06
CA LYS A 86 -10.15 0.15 17.50
C LYS A 86 -10.18 -1.19 18.21
N SER A 87 -9.37 -1.30 19.25
CA SER A 87 -9.36 -2.45 20.13
C SER A 87 -8.98 -1.99 21.53
N PRO A 88 -9.89 -2.08 22.52
CA PRO A 88 -9.58 -1.70 23.89
C PRO A 88 -8.42 -2.55 24.43
N ASN A 89 -7.46 -1.92 25.11
CA ASN A 89 -6.33 -2.60 25.75
C ASN A 89 -5.49 -3.47 24.82
N TYR A 90 -5.44 -3.15 23.53
CA TYR A 90 -4.57 -3.83 22.56
C TYR A 90 -3.51 -2.86 22.05
N ASP A 91 -2.25 -3.24 22.24
CA ASP A 91 -1.11 -2.53 21.67
C ASP A 91 -0.80 -3.08 20.28
N PHE A 92 -1.17 -2.33 19.23
CA PHE A 92 -0.85 -2.70 17.85
C PHE A 92 0.65 -2.62 17.53
N ALA A 93 1.46 -2.01 18.40
CA ALA A 93 2.91 -1.97 18.26
C ALA A 93 3.61 -3.18 18.92
N ASP A 94 2.95 -3.91 19.82
CA ASP A 94 3.52 -5.09 20.49
C ASP A 94 3.41 -6.35 19.61
N ARG A 95 4.43 -6.56 18.79
CA ARG A 95 4.55 -7.71 17.88
C ARG A 95 5.05 -8.99 18.57
N LEU A 96 5.43 -8.93 19.85
CA LEU A 96 6.02 -10.04 20.59
C LEU A 96 5.06 -10.64 21.64
N SER A 97 3.82 -10.15 21.70
CA SER A 97 2.83 -10.70 22.61
C SER A 97 2.59 -12.18 22.35
N ILE A 98 2.95 -13.01 23.32
CA ILE A 98 2.68 -14.45 23.35
C ILE A 98 1.28 -14.78 23.91
N LYS A 99 0.53 -13.76 24.35
CA LYS A 99 -0.82 -13.92 24.92
C LYS A 99 -1.86 -13.36 23.96
N HIS A 100 -2.92 -14.13 23.74
CA HIS A 100 -4.08 -13.64 23.03
C HIS A 100 -4.80 -12.59 23.87
N SER A 101 -5.02 -11.39 23.32
CA SER A 101 -5.57 -10.26 24.08
C SER A 101 -7.06 -10.41 24.41
N GLY A 102 -7.80 -11.23 23.67
CA GLY A 102 -9.26 -11.34 23.81
C GLY A 102 -10.02 -10.05 23.44
N ALA A 103 -9.31 -9.02 22.96
CA ALA A 103 -9.88 -7.72 22.72
C ALA A 103 -10.76 -7.72 21.47
N LYS A 104 -12.01 -7.26 21.61
CA LYS A 104 -12.88 -7.03 20.46
C LYS A 104 -12.27 -5.95 19.57
N LYS A 105 -12.06 -6.29 18.30
CA LYS A 105 -11.56 -5.38 17.27
C LYS A 105 -12.75 -4.84 16.47
N SER A 106 -12.74 -3.55 16.18
CA SER A 106 -13.74 -2.90 15.31
C SER A 106 -13.05 -1.91 14.39
N LEU A 107 -13.69 -1.58 13.28
CA LEU A 107 -13.26 -0.51 12.38
C LEU A 107 -14.07 0.75 12.67
N ARG A 108 -13.42 1.90 12.58
CA ARG A 108 -14.07 3.21 12.56
C ARG A 108 -13.40 4.08 11.50
N TYR A 109 -14.14 4.97 10.85
CA TYR A 109 -13.51 6.01 10.06
C TYR A 109 -12.52 6.84 10.89
N SER A 110 -11.39 7.15 10.26
CA SER A 110 -10.46 8.11 10.82
C SER A 110 -11.15 9.47 10.97
N SER A 111 -10.84 10.20 12.04
CA SER A 111 -11.39 11.57 12.21
C SER A 111 -10.71 12.59 11.30
N VAL A 112 -9.60 12.24 10.66
CA VAL A 112 -8.98 13.00 9.57
C VAL A 112 -8.86 12.08 8.38
N GLN A 113 -9.33 12.56 7.24
CA GLN A 113 -9.39 11.80 6.00
C GLN A 113 -8.39 12.32 4.97
N ASP A 114 -7.96 13.58 5.10
CA ASP A 114 -7.20 14.27 4.07
C ASP A 114 -5.73 13.82 4.06
N PHE A 115 -5.30 13.35 2.89
CA PHE A 115 -3.91 13.13 2.50
C PHE A 115 -3.85 12.92 0.98
N SER A 116 -2.73 13.26 0.36
CA SER A 116 -2.47 12.96 -1.04
C SER A 116 -1.40 11.89 -1.18
N VAL A 117 -1.40 11.23 -2.34
CA VAL A 117 -0.43 10.19 -2.67
C VAL A 117 0.12 10.35 -4.09
N SER A 118 1.34 9.89 -4.28
CA SER A 118 2.00 9.85 -5.59
C SER A 118 2.91 8.64 -5.69
N LEU A 119 3.03 8.04 -6.88
CA LEU A 119 4.05 7.03 -7.11
C LEU A 119 5.38 7.72 -7.39
N ASN A 120 6.37 7.40 -6.57
CA ASN A 120 7.73 7.89 -6.77
C ASN A 120 8.31 7.32 -8.07
N ALA A 121 8.73 8.20 -8.97
CA ALA A 121 9.19 7.81 -10.31
C ALA A 121 10.44 6.91 -10.28
N ASP A 122 11.33 7.12 -9.29
CA ASP A 122 12.64 6.46 -9.20
C ASP A 122 12.54 5.10 -8.53
N ASN A 123 11.83 5.01 -7.39
CA ASN A 123 11.81 3.81 -6.56
C ASN A 123 10.47 3.04 -6.60
N GLY A 124 9.42 3.64 -7.14
CA GLY A 124 8.09 3.04 -7.30
C GLY A 124 7.28 2.91 -6.01
N LEU A 125 7.71 3.48 -4.88
CA LEU A 125 6.92 3.53 -3.66
C LEU A 125 5.74 4.49 -3.81
N LEU A 126 4.65 4.20 -3.11
CA LEU A 126 3.53 5.14 -3.00
C LEU A 126 3.82 6.11 -1.85
N GLU A 127 4.29 7.30 -2.19
CA GLU A 127 4.54 8.36 -1.21
C GLU A 127 3.24 9.01 -0.80
N ALA A 128 3.09 9.26 0.49
CA ALA A 128 1.91 9.86 1.08
C ALA A 128 2.29 11.11 1.90
N ARG A 129 1.47 12.16 1.80
CA ARG A 129 1.64 13.39 2.59
C ARG A 129 0.29 14.00 2.97
N GLY A 130 0.28 14.82 4.02
CA GLY A 130 -0.88 15.56 4.46
C GLY A 130 -1.37 15.20 5.87
N PRO A 131 -2.50 15.78 6.30
CA PRO A 131 -2.93 15.77 7.71
C PRO A 131 -3.09 14.38 8.33
N LEU A 132 -3.63 13.41 7.60
CA LEU A 132 -3.76 12.03 8.11
C LEU A 132 -2.38 11.40 8.30
N VAL A 133 -1.49 11.54 7.32
CA VAL A 133 -0.13 11.01 7.37
C VAL A 133 0.65 11.63 8.53
N ASP A 134 0.49 12.92 8.78
CA ASP A 134 1.14 13.60 9.91
C ASP A 134 0.66 13.11 11.28
N ARG A 135 -0.57 12.60 11.37
CA ARG A 135 -1.03 11.88 12.58
C ARG A 135 -0.36 10.51 12.71
N MET A 136 -0.22 9.78 11.61
CA MET A 136 0.43 8.46 11.61
C MET A 136 1.91 8.55 12.02
N LYS A 137 2.59 9.64 11.66
CA LYS A 137 3.98 9.92 12.10
C LYS A 137 4.15 9.95 13.63
N LYS A 138 3.06 10.14 14.40
CA LYS A 138 3.08 10.19 15.88
C LYS A 138 2.96 8.81 16.54
N ILE A 139 2.82 7.73 15.76
CA ILE A 139 2.80 6.36 16.29
C ILE A 139 4.18 6.02 16.86
N ARG A 140 4.20 5.25 17.96
CA ARG A 140 5.46 4.81 18.56
C ARG A 140 6.26 3.94 17.59
N TYR A 141 7.57 4.15 17.51
CA TYR A 141 8.49 3.45 16.59
C TYR A 141 8.18 3.68 15.10
N PHE A 142 7.63 4.85 14.76
CA PHE A 142 7.36 5.19 13.36
C PHE A 142 8.65 5.30 12.54
N THR A 143 8.74 4.50 11.47
CA THR A 143 9.92 4.44 10.59
C THR A 143 9.73 5.23 9.29
N GLY A 144 8.52 5.71 9.00
CA GLY A 144 8.16 6.23 7.68
C GLY A 144 7.57 5.19 6.73
N ASP A 145 7.71 3.91 7.05
CA ASP A 145 7.03 2.83 6.35
C ASP A 145 5.55 2.76 6.78
N LEU A 146 4.66 2.95 5.82
CA LEU A 146 3.21 2.91 6.01
C LEU A 146 2.57 1.64 5.45
N HIS A 147 3.33 0.68 4.93
CA HIS A 147 2.82 -0.49 4.23
C HIS A 147 1.90 -1.35 5.12
N SER A 148 2.21 -1.43 6.42
CA SER A 148 1.36 -2.13 7.40
C SER A 148 -0.02 -1.48 7.59
N TYR A 149 -0.22 -0.26 7.08
CA TYR A 149 -1.44 0.52 7.18
C TYR A 149 -2.17 0.68 5.85
N ASP A 150 -1.73 0.04 4.76
CA ASP A 150 -2.31 0.22 3.42
C ASP A 150 -3.83 0.00 3.40
N VAL A 151 -4.31 -1.10 3.98
CA VAL A 151 -5.75 -1.39 4.03
C VAL A 151 -6.51 -0.33 4.83
N MET A 152 -5.90 0.19 5.90
CA MET A 152 -6.49 1.25 6.73
C MET A 152 -6.55 2.57 5.98
N LEU A 153 -5.47 2.94 5.30
CA LEU A 153 -5.35 4.18 4.55
C LEU A 153 -6.32 4.18 3.36
N PHE A 154 -6.45 3.09 2.60
CA PHE A 154 -7.18 3.06 1.32
C PHE A 154 -8.51 2.31 1.35
N TRP A 155 -9.11 2.10 2.52
CA TRP A 155 -10.30 1.25 2.69
C TRP A 155 -11.46 1.59 1.74
N GLY A 156 -11.85 2.87 1.64
CA GLY A 156 -12.95 3.31 0.76
C GLY A 156 -12.64 3.07 -0.71
N SER A 157 -11.44 3.45 -1.15
CA SER A 157 -10.99 3.26 -2.53
C SER A 157 -10.98 1.78 -2.91
N LEU A 158 -10.45 0.90 -2.04
CA LEU A 158 -10.43 -0.54 -2.25
C LEU A 158 -11.85 -1.10 -2.43
N ARG A 159 -12.79 -0.68 -1.58
CA ARG A 159 -14.18 -1.11 -1.68
C ARG A 159 -14.85 -0.67 -2.96
N GLN A 160 -14.55 0.54 -3.44
CA GLN A 160 -15.09 1.01 -4.72
C GLN A 160 -14.48 0.23 -5.88
N ASN A 161 -13.16 0.02 -5.88
CA ASN A 161 -12.49 -0.71 -6.95
C ASN A 161 -12.94 -2.17 -7.07
N ILE A 162 -13.24 -2.84 -5.96
CA ILE A 162 -13.84 -4.18 -5.99
C ILE A 162 -15.17 -4.16 -6.75
N LYS A 163 -16.03 -3.17 -6.52
CA LYS A 163 -17.30 -3.04 -7.26
C LYS A 163 -17.04 -2.77 -8.74
N ASP A 164 -16.14 -1.85 -9.05
CA ASP A 164 -15.84 -1.45 -10.43
C ASP A 164 -15.32 -2.65 -11.24
N ARG A 165 -14.41 -3.44 -10.68
CA ARG A 165 -13.86 -4.63 -11.35
C ARG A 165 -14.83 -5.79 -11.45
N ILE A 166 -15.69 -6.00 -10.44
CA ILE A 166 -16.79 -6.98 -10.55
C ILE A 166 -17.71 -6.58 -11.70
N ASN A 167 -18.10 -5.31 -11.77
CA ASN A 167 -18.96 -4.82 -12.84
C ASN A 167 -18.31 -4.87 -14.22
N ALA A 168 -16.99 -4.68 -14.31
CA ALA A 168 -16.25 -4.79 -15.57
C ALA A 168 -16.05 -6.25 -16.03
N PHE A 169 -16.16 -7.21 -15.10
CA PHE A 169 -16.04 -8.64 -15.40
C PHE A 169 -17.36 -9.29 -15.82
N LEU A 170 -18.48 -8.85 -15.23
CA LEU A 170 -19.84 -9.35 -15.51
C LEU A 170 -20.39 -8.81 -16.83
#